data_AF-A0A645DT97-F1
#
_entry.id   AF-A0A645DT97-F1
#
_cell.length_a   1.000
_cell.length_b   1.000
_cell.length_c   1.000
_cell.angle_alpha   90.00
_cell.angle_beta   90.00
_cell.angle_gamma   90.00
#
_symmetry.space_group_name_H-M   'P 1'
#
loop_
_entity.id
_entity.type
_entity.pdbx_description
1 polymer ?
#
loop_
_entity_poly.entity_id
_entity_poly.type
_entity_poly.pdbx_seq_one_letter_code
_entity_poly.pdbx_strand_id
1 'polypeptide(L)'
;MDTIIDISPMGCRTGFYMVAWGEVEVQTVIESLTYALNKIIEAKEVPATNAIQCGNYRDHSLFSAQEYAKYILEKGISNEIFK
;
A
#
# COMPACT_ATOMS: atom_id res chain seq x y z
N MET A 1 6.68 7.07 9.16
CA MET A 1 7.67 5.99 9.34
C MET A 1 8.84 6.32 8.44
N ASP A 2 10.02 6.54 9.01
CA ASP A 2 11.17 7.06 8.26
C ASP A 2 12.21 5.97 7.94
N THR A 3 12.00 4.76 8.46
CA THR A 3 12.93 3.63 8.36
C THR A 3 12.60 2.66 7.21
N ILE A 4 11.60 2.95 6.38
CA ILE A 4 11.16 2.07 5.29
C ILE A 4 12.24 2.00 4.21
N ILE A 5 12.60 0.78 3.82
CA ILE A 5 13.56 0.48 2.74
C ILE A 5 12.81 0.21 1.44
N ASP A 6 11.78 -0.65 1.48
CA ASP A 6 11.04 -1.06 0.28
C ASP A 6 9.59 -1.49 0.62
N ILE A 7 8.69 -1.29 -0.35
CA ILE A 7 7.33 -1.85 -0.36
C ILE A 7 7.04 -2.41 -1.75
N SER A 8 7.03 -3.74 -1.86
CA SER A 8 6.89 -4.43 -3.14
C SER A 8 5.69 -5.38 -3.17
N PRO A 9 4.97 -5.50 -4.31
CA PRO A 9 3.82 -6.39 -4.41
C PRO A 9 4.23 -7.86 -4.35
N MET A 10 3.42 -8.68 -3.70
CA MET A 10 3.58 -10.13 -3.75
C MET A 10 3.22 -10.66 -5.14
N GLY A 11 3.96 -11.66 -5.64
CA GLY A 11 3.69 -12.28 -6.95
C GLY A 11 2.31 -12.95 -7.05
N CYS A 12 1.76 -13.42 -5.94
CA CYS A 12 0.39 -13.97 -5.87
C CYS A 12 -0.71 -12.89 -5.85
N ARG A 13 -0.35 -11.60 -5.79
CA ARG A 13 -1.25 -10.43 -5.82
C ARG A 13 -2.23 -10.35 -4.65
N THR A 14 -1.88 -10.89 -3.49
CA THR A 14 -2.72 -10.86 -2.28
C THR A 14 -2.22 -9.89 -1.21
N GLY A 15 -1.10 -9.21 -1.45
CA GLY A 15 -0.50 -8.31 -0.46
C GLY A 15 0.81 -7.70 -0.94
N PHE A 16 1.53 -7.10 0.00
CA PHE A 16 2.82 -6.44 -0.19
C PHE A 16 3.81 -6.94 0.86
N TYR A 17 5.08 -7.02 0.51
CA TYR A 17 6.17 -7.08 1.46
C TYR A 17 6.65 -5.67 1.79
N MET A 18 6.83 -5.36 3.07
CA MET A 18 7.48 -4.13 3.53
C MET A 18 8.77 -4.49 4.26
N VAL A 19 9.86 -3.83 3.91
CA VAL A 19 11.17 -3.96 4.58
C VAL A 19 11.50 -2.63 5.23
N ALA A 20 11.93 -2.65 6.49
CA ALA A 20 12.30 -1.45 7.23
C ALA A 20 13.51 -1.72 8.14
N TRP A 21 14.25 -0.66 8.50
CA TRP A 21 15.31 -0.73 9.50
C TRP A 21 14.75 -0.86 10.91
N GLY A 22 15.40 -1.72 11.71
CA GLY A 22 15.10 -1.91 13.13
C GLY A 22 13.84 -2.72 13.39
N GLU A 23 13.42 -2.72 14.65
CA GLU A 23 12.17 -3.34 15.09
C GLU A 23 11.04 -2.30 15.00
N VAL A 24 9.97 -2.65 14.30
CA VAL A 24 8.78 -1.82 14.16
C VAL A 24 7.58 -2.58 14.71
N GLU A 25 6.88 -1.95 15.64
CA GLU A 25 5.64 -2.50 16.20
C GLU A 25 4.58 -2.67 15.11
N VAL A 26 3.90 -3.83 15.11
CA VAL A 26 2.84 -4.15 14.13
C VAL A 26 1.76 -3.07 14.12
N GLN A 27 1.42 -2.52 15.30
CA GLN A 27 0.42 -1.47 15.43
C GLN A 27 0.81 -0.18 14.69
N THR A 28 2.09 0.21 14.74
CA THR A 28 2.60 1.37 13.99
C THR A 28 2.50 1.16 12.47
N VAL A 29 2.70 -0.07 12.01
CA VAL A 29 2.52 -0.44 10.60
C VAL A 29 1.05 -0.34 10.20
N ILE A 30 0.14 -0.86 11.03
CA ILE A 30 -1.30 -0.81 10.78
C ILE A 30 -1.79 0.64 10.70
N GLU A 31 -1.36 1.51 11.61
CA GLU A 31 -1.71 2.93 11.62
C GLU A 31 -1.20 3.64 10.36
N SER A 32 0.06 3.39 9.98
CA SER A 32 0.67 3.97 8.79
C SER A 32 0.00 3.48 7.50
N LEU A 33 -0.33 2.19 7.42
CA LEU A 33 -1.07 1.59 6.30
C LEU A 33 -2.48 2.20 6.21
N THR A 34 -3.18 2.31 7.34
CA THR A 34 -4.52 2.92 7.40
C THR A 34 -4.49 4.37 6.91
N TYR A 35 -3.49 5.15 7.34
CA TYR A 35 -3.27 6.51 6.85
C TYR A 35 -3.04 6.54 5.33
N ALA A 36 -2.16 5.67 4.81
CA ALA A 36 -1.85 5.61 3.39
C ALA A 36 -3.05 5.22 2.53
N LEU A 37 -3.87 4.25 2.96
CA LEU A 37 -5.08 3.83 2.25
C LEU A 37 -6.10 4.96 2.16
N ASN A 38 -6.29 5.73 3.24
CA ASN A 38 -7.15 6.93 3.20
C ASN A 38 -6.60 7.98 2.23
N LYS A 39 -5.27 8.16 2.15
CA LYS A 39 -4.66 9.07 1.17
C LYS A 39 -4.86 8.60 -0.27
N ILE A 40 -4.85 7.30 -0.52
CA ILE A 40 -5.15 6.73 -1.85
C ILE A 40 -6.58 7.06 -2.27
N ILE A 41 -7.55 6.97 -1.36
CA ILE A 41 -8.96 7.32 -1.63
C ILE A 41 -9.09 8.78 -2.09
N GLU A 42 -8.33 9.69 -1.50
CA GLU A 42 -8.35 11.12 -1.84
C GLU A 42 -7.48 11.49 -3.05
N ALA A 43 -6.63 10.57 -3.52
CA ALA A 43 -5.67 10.84 -4.58
C ALA A 43 -6.37 11.17 -5.91
N LYS A 44 -5.82 12.14 -6.64
CA LYS A 44 -6.34 12.58 -7.95
C LYS A 44 -5.48 12.10 -9.11
N GLU A 45 -4.26 11.68 -8.81
CA GLU A 45 -3.28 11.22 -9.79
C GLU A 45 -2.34 10.21 -9.14
N VAL A 46 -1.65 9.44 -9.97
CA VAL A 46 -0.63 8.47 -9.52
C VAL A 46 0.74 9.05 -9.89
N PRO A 47 1.70 9.11 -8.95
CA PRO A 47 3.05 9.56 -9.24
C PRO A 47 3.74 8.70 -10.30
N ALA A 48 4.63 9.31 -11.09
CA ALA A 48 5.51 8.62 -12.04
C ALA A 48 4.81 7.77 -13.13
N THR A 49 3.52 7.99 -13.42
CA THR A 49 2.79 7.30 -14.51
C THR A 49 3.14 7.84 -15.89
N ASN A 50 4.41 7.75 -16.27
CA ASN A 50 4.91 8.14 -17.57
C ASN A 50 6.00 7.18 -18.06
N ALA A 51 6.28 7.22 -19.36
CA ALA A 51 7.20 6.30 -20.03
C ALA A 51 8.67 6.44 -19.59
N ILE A 52 9.04 7.53 -18.90
CA ILE A 52 10.42 7.76 -18.44
C ILE A 52 10.65 7.07 -17.10
N GLN A 53 9.65 7.06 -16.22
CA GLN A 53 9.80 6.67 -14.82
C GLN A 53 9.15 5.33 -14.46
N CYS A 54 8.22 4.83 -15.27
CA CYS A 54 7.54 3.55 -15.03
C CYS A 54 7.74 2.58 -16.20
N GLY A 55 8.24 1.38 -15.88
CA GLY A 55 8.49 0.31 -16.86
C GLY A 55 7.23 -0.20 -17.56
N ASN A 56 6.04 0.04 -16.99
CA ASN A 56 4.76 -0.29 -17.61
C ASN A 56 3.69 0.79 -17.32
N TYR A 57 3.97 2.04 -17.71
CA TYR A 57 3.13 3.21 -17.39
C TYR A 57 1.67 3.15 -17.87
N ARG A 58 1.32 2.21 -18.75
CA ARG A 58 -0.05 2.04 -19.28
C ARG A 58 -0.92 1.16 -18.38
N ASP A 59 -0.32 0.38 -17.50
CA ASP A 59 -1.02 -0.57 -16.62
C ASP A 59 -1.31 0.07 -15.25
N HIS A 60 -2.01 1.20 -15.27
CA HIS A 60 -2.43 1.93 -14.08
C HIS A 60 -3.94 2.12 -14.07
N SER A 61 -4.55 1.99 -12.89
CA SER A 61 -5.94 2.33 -12.65
C SER A 61 -6.10 2.94 -11.26
N LEU A 62 -6.16 4.26 -11.18
CA LEU A 62 -6.42 4.97 -9.92
C LEU A 62 -7.76 4.57 -9.33
N PHE A 63 -8.79 4.43 -10.17
CA PHE A 63 -10.10 3.93 -9.75
C PHE A 63 -9.99 2.58 -9.05
N SER A 64 -9.33 1.59 -9.68
CA SER A 64 -9.19 0.26 -9.06
C SER A 64 -8.43 0.32 -7.75
N ALA A 65 -7.37 1.12 -7.66
CA ALA A 65 -6.60 1.29 -6.42
C ALA A 65 -7.46 1.89 -5.29
N GLN A 66 -8.32 2.86 -5.60
CA GLN A 66 -9.25 3.46 -4.64
C GLN A 66 -10.30 2.45 -4.16
N GLU A 67 -10.85 1.62 -5.05
CA GLU A 67 -11.81 0.59 -4.66
C GLU A 67 -11.18 -0.48 -3.77
N TYR A 68 -9.95 -0.92 -4.05
CA TYR A 68 -9.23 -1.84 -3.16
C TYR A 68 -8.90 -1.20 -1.81
N ALA A 69 -8.54 0.08 -1.78
CA ALA A 69 -8.28 0.78 -0.52
C ALA A 69 -9.53 0.84 0.37
N LYS A 70 -10.69 1.16 -0.21
CA LYS A 70 -11.98 1.13 0.49
C LYS A 70 -12.29 -0.27 1.01
N TYR A 71 -12.12 -1.30 0.17
CA TYR A 71 -12.36 -2.69 0.55
C TYR A 71 -11.52 -3.12 1.76
N ILE A 72 -10.22 -2.79 1.78
CA ILE A 72 -9.33 -3.15 2.89
C ILE A 72 -9.77 -2.41 4.17
N LEU A 73 -10.08 -1.12 4.09
CA LEU A 73 -10.54 -0.34 5.24
C LEU A 73 -11.87 -0.85 5.80
N GLU A 74 -12.81 -1.24 4.94
CA GLU A 74 -14.10 -1.82 5.35
C GLU A 74 -13.92 -3.16 6.07
N LYS A 75 -12.99 -4.01 5.61
CA LYS A 75 -12.69 -5.30 6.23
C LYS A 75 -11.93 -5.18 7.55
N GLY A 76 -11.23 -4.06 7.76
CA GLY A 76 -10.33 -3.88 8.89
C GLY A 76 -9.01 -4.63 8.71
N ILE A 77 -8.01 -4.22 9.49
CA ILE A 77 -6.65 -4.77 9.44
C ILE A 77 -6.34 -5.39 10.80
N SER A 78 -6.09 -6.68 10.83
CA SER A 78 -5.77 -7.44 12.05
C SER A 78 -4.32 -7.22 12.47
N ASN A 79 -4.07 -7.16 13.78
CA ASN A 79 -2.73 -7.27 14.38
C ASN A 79 -2.35 -8.71 14.74
N GLU A 80 -3.26 -9.67 14.51
CA GLU A 80 -3.07 -11.10 14.74
C GLU A 80 -2.98 -11.84 13.40
N ILE A 81 -2.01 -12.75 13.27
CA ILE A 81 -1.77 -13.54 12.04
C ILE A 81 -2.78 -14.68 11.89
N PHE A 82 -3.15 -15.32 13.00
CA PHE A 82 -4.09 -16.43 13.03
C PHE A 82 -5.20 -16.09 14.02
N LYS A 83 -6.44 -16.09 13.53
CA LYS A 83 -7.65 -16.03 14.34
C LYS A 83 -8.61 -17.12 13.87
#